data_AF-A0A7C6GWS2-F1
#
_entry.id   AF-A0A7C6GWS2-F1
#
_cell.length_a   1.000
_cell.length_b   1.000
_cell.length_c   1.000
_cell.angle_alpha   90.00
_cell.angle_beta   90.00
_cell.angle_gamma   90.00
#
_symmetry.space_group_name_H-M   'P 1'
#
loop_
_entity.id
_entity.type
_entity.pdbx_description
1 polymer ?
#
loop_
_entity_poly.entity_id
_entity_poly.type
_entity_poly.pdbx_seq_one_letter_code
_entity_poly.pdbx_strand_id
1 'polypeptide(L)'
;MNRSAKQNIFFAVAAFVALLLAALGIWAAAGGDSAAQRGLLYACSALLLVLAGLYVYIIILSRDREPNYFLYDRITRRNIPLTELTWSMINERVGRFVFEQFGSEYHLWSANLLADEHKFGPGGIMRPLVAYKMLCDIALDESEGGVGNYFKLFESADQTTVTALCRIIDLTGEGEMARAIMNYKTKGGLPANFRRYLGANSKYLQGRMLAYVKHYIERFY
;
A
#
# COMPACT_ATOMS: atom_id res chain seq x y z
N MET A 1 -6.19 6.00 15.49
CA MET A 1 -5.52 4.96 16.30
C MET A 1 -6.12 3.62 15.93
N ASN A 2 -5.38 2.80 15.17
CA ASN A 2 -5.90 1.55 14.57
C ASN A 2 -6.37 0.54 15.62
N ARG A 3 -7.41 -0.22 15.28
CA ARG A 3 -8.04 -1.24 16.14
C ARG A 3 -7.00 -2.28 16.64
N SER A 4 -6.03 -2.60 15.80
CA SER A 4 -4.87 -3.46 16.11
C SER A 4 -3.97 -2.90 17.22
N ALA A 5 -3.70 -1.59 17.24
CA ALA A 5 -2.87 -0.97 18.29
C ALA A 5 -3.54 -1.03 19.67
N LYS A 6 -4.87 -0.83 19.74
CA LYS A 6 -5.64 -0.97 20.99
C LYS A 6 -5.62 -2.41 21.51
N GLN A 7 -5.71 -3.40 20.62
CA GLN A 7 -5.64 -4.82 20.98
C GLN A 7 -4.25 -5.21 21.50
N ASN A 8 -3.19 -4.75 20.86
CA ASN A 8 -1.82 -5.03 21.30
C ASN A 8 -1.50 -4.42 22.68
N ILE A 9 -1.98 -3.20 22.94
CA ILE A 9 -1.86 -2.57 24.25
C ILE A 9 -2.62 -3.39 25.31
N PHE A 10 -3.85 -3.83 25.00
CA PHE A 10 -4.62 -4.68 25.90
C PHE A 10 -3.90 -5.99 26.24
N PHE A 11 -3.37 -6.71 25.25
CA PHE A 11 -2.61 -7.93 25.47
C PHE A 11 -1.32 -7.69 26.25
N ALA A 12 -0.63 -6.56 26.02
CA ALA A 12 0.58 -6.21 26.76
C ALA A 12 0.28 -5.94 28.24
N VAL A 13 -0.81 -5.22 28.54
CA VAL A 13 -1.27 -4.99 29.91
C VAL A 13 -1.69 -6.30 30.57
N ALA A 14 -2.41 -7.17 29.86
CA ALA A 14 -2.81 -8.48 30.38
C ALA A 14 -1.61 -9.38 30.70
N ALA A 15 -0.58 -9.40 29.83
CA ALA A 15 0.66 -10.12 30.07
C ALA A 15 1.41 -9.61 31.30
N PHE A 16 1.51 -8.28 31.46
CA PHE A 16 2.18 -7.65 32.59
C PHE A 16 1.48 -7.95 33.92
N VAL A 17 0.14 -7.86 33.95
CA VAL A 17 -0.67 -8.19 35.13
C VAL A 17 -0.53 -9.67 35.49
N ALA A 18 -0.53 -10.58 34.51
CA ALA A 18 -0.34 -12.00 34.75
C ALA A 18 1.06 -12.31 35.34
N LEU A 19 2.12 -11.64 34.84
CA LEU A 19 3.47 -11.76 35.39
C LEU A 19 3.57 -11.26 36.83
N LEU A 20 2.96 -10.10 37.13
CA LEU A 20 2.89 -9.55 38.49
C LEU A 20 2.18 -10.50 39.45
N LEU A 21 1.02 -11.04 39.05
CA LEU A 21 0.27 -11.98 39.87
C LEU A 21 1.03 -13.31 40.07
N ALA A 22 1.77 -13.79 39.06
CA ALA A 22 2.63 -14.95 39.21
C ALA A 22 3.77 -14.70 40.20
N ALA A 23 4.42 -13.54 40.13
CA ALA A 23 5.49 -13.17 41.05
C ALA A 23 4.97 -13.05 42.50
N LEU A 24 3.80 -12.44 42.69
CA LEU A 24 3.14 -12.35 43.99
C LEU A 24 2.70 -13.73 44.51
N GLY A 25 2.21 -14.61 43.65
CA GLY A 25 1.84 -15.98 44.00
C GLY A 25 3.04 -16.81 44.46
N ILE A 26 4.19 -16.69 43.79
CA ILE A 26 5.45 -17.33 44.19
C ILE A 26 5.94 -16.78 45.54
N TRP A 27 5.88 -15.46 45.73
CA TRP A 27 6.29 -14.82 46.98
C TRP A 27 5.39 -15.24 48.16
N ALA A 28 4.07 -15.26 47.96
CA ALA A 28 3.13 -15.73 48.96
C ALA A 28 3.28 -17.23 49.26
N ALA A 29 3.62 -18.05 48.26
CA ALA A 29 3.91 -19.47 48.45
C ALA A 29 5.18 -19.71 49.30
N ALA A 30 6.18 -18.83 49.18
CA ALA A 30 7.41 -18.93 49.98
C ALA A 30 7.16 -18.67 51.47
N GLY A 31 6.17 -17.84 51.82
CA GLY A 31 5.84 -17.46 53.19
C GLY A 31 4.69 -18.23 53.86
N GLY A 32 3.97 -19.11 53.16
CA GLY A 32 2.79 -19.79 53.72
C GLY A 32 3.12 -21.00 54.61
N ASP A 33 2.36 -21.26 55.68
CA ASP A 33 2.68 -22.35 56.62
C ASP A 33 2.17 -23.74 56.19
N SER A 34 1.21 -23.80 55.25
CA SER A 34 0.59 -25.04 54.78
C SER A 34 1.15 -25.52 53.43
N ALA A 35 1.61 -26.78 53.38
CA ALA A 35 2.10 -27.42 52.14
C ALA A 35 1.05 -27.43 51.00
N ALA A 36 -0.23 -27.63 51.33
CA ALA A 36 -1.31 -27.62 50.35
C ALA A 36 -1.52 -26.22 49.74
N GLN A 37 -1.43 -25.18 50.57
CA GLN A 37 -1.55 -23.78 50.12
C GLN A 37 -0.36 -23.38 49.22
N ARG A 38 0.86 -23.81 49.57
CA ARG A 38 2.05 -23.59 48.74
C ARG A 38 1.90 -24.25 47.37
N GLY A 39 1.47 -25.52 47.34
CA GLY A 39 1.26 -26.27 46.11
C GLY A 39 0.26 -25.61 45.17
N LEU A 40 -0.88 -25.14 45.71
CA LEU A 40 -1.90 -24.42 44.94
C LEU A 40 -1.36 -23.11 44.36
N LEU A 41 -0.65 -22.32 45.16
CA LEU A 41 -0.09 -21.03 44.73
C LEU A 41 0.99 -21.20 43.65
N TYR A 42 1.83 -22.23 43.74
CA TYR A 42 2.78 -22.57 42.68
C TYR A 42 2.08 -22.98 41.38
N ALA A 43 1.02 -23.80 41.47
CA ALA A 43 0.24 -24.20 40.30
C ALA A 43 -0.44 -23.00 39.62
N CYS A 44 -1.07 -22.10 40.39
CA CYS A 44 -1.66 -20.87 39.87
C CYS A 44 -0.61 -19.94 39.24
N SER A 45 0.57 -19.80 39.86
CA SER A 45 1.67 -18.98 39.34
C SER A 45 2.22 -19.54 38.03
N ALA A 46 2.36 -20.87 37.93
CA ALA A 46 2.76 -21.54 36.69
C ALA A 46 1.74 -21.31 35.56
N LEU A 47 0.44 -21.41 35.85
CA LEU A 47 -0.61 -21.12 34.87
C LEU A 47 -0.58 -19.66 34.39
N LEU A 48 -0.33 -18.71 35.29
CA LEU A 48 -0.21 -17.30 34.95
C LEU A 48 1.04 -17.01 34.09
N LEU A 49 2.15 -17.70 34.34
CA LEU A 49 3.34 -17.61 33.48
C LEU A 49 3.07 -18.15 32.06
N VAL A 50 2.36 -19.27 31.95
CA VAL A 50 1.93 -19.81 30.64
C VAL A 50 1.01 -18.82 29.92
N LEU A 51 0.06 -18.21 30.64
CA LEU A 51 -0.86 -17.20 30.11
C LEU A 51 -0.10 -15.96 29.61
N ALA A 52 0.86 -15.46 30.39
CA ALA A 52 1.73 -14.35 29.99
C ALA A 52 2.53 -14.68 28.73
N GLY A 53 3.11 -15.89 28.65
CA GLY A 53 3.79 -16.39 27.47
C GLY A 53 2.90 -16.42 26.22
N LEU A 54 1.64 -16.87 26.37
CA LEU A 54 0.65 -16.87 25.29
C LEU A 54 0.30 -15.46 24.81
N TYR A 55 0.13 -14.50 25.72
CA TYR A 55 -0.12 -13.10 25.34
C TYR A 55 1.07 -12.49 24.59
N VAL A 56 2.30 -12.71 25.07
CA VAL A 56 3.51 -12.26 24.37
C VAL A 56 3.61 -12.91 22.98
N TYR A 57 3.30 -14.21 22.88
CA TYR A 57 3.26 -14.91 21.61
C TYR A 57 2.23 -14.32 20.64
N ILE A 58 1.02 -14.00 21.11
CA ILE A 58 -0.01 -13.33 20.29
C ILE A 58 0.45 -11.95 19.84
N ILE A 59 1.10 -11.17 20.71
CA ILE A 59 1.64 -9.86 20.35
C ILE A 59 2.69 -10.00 19.25
N ILE A 60 3.61 -10.97 19.37
CA ILE A 60 4.62 -11.25 18.34
C ILE A 60 3.96 -11.64 17.02
N LEU A 61 2.97 -12.54 17.06
CA LEU A 61 2.23 -13.00 15.87
C LEU A 61 1.41 -11.90 15.21
N SER A 62 0.90 -10.95 16.00
CA SER A 62 0.08 -9.83 15.55
C SER A 62 0.90 -8.68 14.96
N ARG A 63 2.19 -8.58 15.31
CA ARG A 63 3.07 -7.48 14.90
C ARG A 63 3.32 -7.45 13.39
N ASP A 64 3.19 -8.60 12.72
CA ASP A 64 3.55 -8.78 11.30
C ASP A 64 2.35 -9.07 10.38
N ARG A 65 1.10 -8.88 10.83
CA ARG A 65 -0.04 -9.59 10.20
C ARG A 65 -0.93 -8.85 9.22
N GLU A 66 -0.86 -7.53 9.07
CA GLU A 66 -1.63 -6.86 8.00
C GLU A 66 -0.74 -6.71 6.75
N PRO A 67 -0.97 -7.52 5.70
CA PRO A 67 -0.16 -7.46 4.49
C PRO A 67 -0.45 -6.16 3.76
N ASN A 68 0.54 -5.27 3.68
CA ASN A 68 0.38 -4.04 2.93
C ASN A 68 0.52 -4.34 1.44
N TYR A 69 -0.38 -3.82 0.59
CA TYR A 69 -0.37 -4.10 -0.84
C TYR A 69 0.98 -3.80 -1.51
N PHE A 70 1.68 -2.75 -1.08
CA PHE A 70 2.97 -2.32 -1.65
C PHE A 70 4.22 -2.81 -0.89
N LEU A 71 4.09 -3.19 0.37
CA LEU A 71 5.23 -3.69 1.16
C LEU A 71 5.25 -5.20 1.29
N TYR A 72 4.13 -5.89 1.14
CA TYR A 72 4.08 -7.33 1.37
C TYR A 72 4.94 -8.07 0.36
N ASP A 73 5.90 -8.84 0.86
CA ASP A 73 6.69 -9.78 0.08
C ASP A 73 6.12 -11.19 0.28
N ARG A 74 5.75 -11.81 -0.84
CA ARG A 74 5.14 -13.15 -0.86
C ARG A 74 6.17 -14.25 -0.56
N ILE A 75 7.46 -14.01 -0.81
CA ILE A 75 8.52 -15.00 -0.58
C ILE A 75 8.81 -15.10 0.92
N THR A 76 9.11 -13.97 1.56
CA THR A 76 9.41 -13.90 3.00
C THR A 76 8.16 -13.90 3.89
N ARG A 77 6.96 -13.73 3.30
CA ARG A 77 5.66 -13.59 3.98
C ARG A 77 5.64 -12.46 5.02
N ARG A 78 6.38 -11.38 4.74
CA ARG A 78 6.51 -10.20 5.61
C ARG A 78 6.45 -8.93 4.79
N ASN A 79 6.11 -7.81 5.43
CA ASN A 79 6.22 -6.50 4.80
C ASN A 79 7.69 -6.07 4.78
N ILE A 80 8.20 -5.67 3.61
CA ILE A 80 9.52 -5.04 3.48
C ILE A 80 9.50 -3.65 4.11
N PRO A 81 10.65 -3.13 4.59
CA PRO A 81 10.71 -1.78 5.10
C PRO A 81 10.47 -0.74 3.98
N LEU A 82 9.85 0.39 4.34
CA LEU A 82 9.51 1.46 3.39
C LEU A 82 10.73 2.03 2.64
N THR A 83 11.91 1.94 3.22
CA THR A 83 13.18 2.37 2.63
C THR A 83 13.61 1.52 1.43
N GLU A 84 13.21 0.25 1.40
CA GLU A 84 13.49 -0.68 0.31
C GLU A 84 12.46 -0.61 -0.83
N LEU A 85 11.35 0.12 -0.62
CA LEU A 85 10.34 0.30 -1.65
C LEU A 85 10.88 1.11 -2.83
N THR A 86 10.91 0.49 -4.01
CA THR A 86 11.36 1.10 -5.27
C THR A 86 10.20 1.39 -6.22
N TRP A 87 10.43 2.27 -7.21
CA TRP A 87 9.43 2.55 -8.24
C TRP A 87 9.07 1.31 -9.06
N SER A 88 10.05 0.45 -9.41
CA SER A 88 9.80 -0.76 -10.21
C SER A 88 8.78 -1.69 -9.52
N MET A 89 8.93 -1.88 -8.20
CA MET A 89 7.99 -2.66 -7.40
C MET A 89 6.58 -2.05 -7.39
N ILE A 90 6.48 -0.71 -7.29
CA ILE A 90 5.20 -0.02 -7.36
C ILE A 90 4.58 -0.20 -8.74
N ASN A 91 5.34 0.02 -9.81
CA ASN A 91 4.85 -0.08 -11.18
C ASN A 91 4.32 -1.50 -11.47
N GLU A 92 5.06 -2.54 -11.07
CA GLU A 92 4.63 -3.93 -11.20
C GLU A 92 3.31 -4.19 -10.45
N ARG A 93 3.21 -3.74 -9.19
CA ARG A 93 2.02 -3.94 -8.36
C ARG A 93 0.81 -3.16 -8.88
N VAL A 94 1.00 -1.93 -9.36
CA VAL A 94 -0.08 -1.16 -10.00
C VAL A 94 -0.50 -1.83 -11.31
N GLY A 95 0.42 -2.36 -12.11
CA GLY A 95 0.09 -3.14 -13.31
C GLY A 95 -0.71 -4.40 -12.98
N ARG A 96 -0.33 -5.12 -11.93
CA ARG A 96 -1.11 -6.26 -11.42
C ARG A 96 -2.50 -5.84 -10.99
N PHE A 97 -2.64 -4.74 -10.24
CA PHE A 97 -3.94 -4.19 -9.87
C PHE A 97 -4.80 -3.89 -11.11
N VAL A 98 -4.24 -3.24 -12.12
CA VAL A 98 -4.94 -2.91 -13.37
C VAL A 98 -5.40 -4.18 -14.09
N PHE A 99 -4.53 -5.18 -14.19
CA PHE A 99 -4.88 -6.47 -14.79
C PHE A 99 -5.98 -7.19 -14.01
N GLU A 100 -5.89 -7.24 -12.68
CA GLU A 100 -6.88 -7.90 -11.82
C GLU A 100 -8.25 -7.21 -11.87
N GLN A 101 -8.30 -5.87 -11.92
CA GLN A 101 -9.56 -5.12 -11.91
C GLN A 101 -10.18 -4.90 -13.29
N PHE A 102 -9.36 -4.76 -14.34
CA PHE A 102 -9.81 -4.34 -15.66
C PHE A 102 -9.42 -5.32 -16.77
N GLY A 103 -8.74 -6.42 -16.45
CA GLY A 103 -8.30 -7.47 -17.38
C GLY A 103 -7.13 -7.09 -18.29
N SER A 104 -6.94 -5.79 -18.56
CA SER A 104 -5.83 -5.32 -19.40
C SER A 104 -5.59 -3.81 -19.26
N GLU A 105 -4.34 -3.40 -19.42
CA GLU A 105 -3.92 -1.99 -19.46
C GLU A 105 -4.52 -1.26 -20.68
N TYR A 106 -4.82 -1.99 -21.76
CA TYR A 106 -5.49 -1.43 -22.95
C TYR A 106 -6.90 -0.89 -22.64
N HIS A 107 -7.63 -1.51 -21.71
CA HIS A 107 -8.98 -1.10 -21.36
C HIS A 107 -9.04 0.26 -20.67
N LEU A 108 -7.94 0.70 -20.06
CA LEU A 108 -7.86 2.02 -19.42
C LEU A 108 -8.01 3.17 -20.43
N TRP A 109 -7.65 2.93 -21.69
CA TRP A 109 -7.71 3.91 -22.76
C TRP A 109 -9.03 3.88 -23.54
N SER A 110 -9.66 2.70 -23.65
CA SER A 110 -10.88 2.50 -24.45
C SER A 110 -12.19 2.70 -23.69
N ALA A 111 -12.17 2.62 -22.36
CA ALA A 111 -13.33 2.86 -21.53
C ALA A 111 -13.01 3.97 -20.52
N ASN A 112 -13.98 4.85 -20.25
CA ASN A 112 -13.84 5.94 -19.26
C ASN A 112 -13.85 5.42 -17.81
N LEU A 113 -13.00 4.43 -17.52
CA LEU A 113 -12.92 3.70 -16.26
C LEU A 113 -12.39 4.58 -15.14
N LEU A 114 -11.50 5.53 -15.46
CA LEU A 114 -10.95 6.49 -14.50
C LEU A 114 -12.03 7.36 -13.83
N ALA A 115 -13.21 7.51 -14.43
CA ALA A 115 -14.30 8.27 -13.83
C ALA A 115 -14.95 7.54 -12.63
N ASP A 116 -14.86 6.20 -12.58
CA ASP A 116 -15.51 5.39 -11.55
C ASP A 116 -14.57 5.15 -10.36
N GLU A 117 -14.68 6.01 -9.34
CA GLU A 117 -13.81 5.99 -8.16
C GLU A 117 -13.85 4.67 -7.38
N HIS A 118 -15.00 3.98 -7.38
CA HIS A 118 -15.21 2.79 -6.57
C HIS A 118 -14.38 1.59 -7.04
N LYS A 119 -13.95 1.60 -8.31
CA LYS A 119 -13.09 0.56 -8.88
C LYS A 119 -11.62 0.67 -8.44
N PHE A 120 -11.23 1.74 -7.76
CA PHE A 120 -9.84 2.03 -7.38
C PHE A 120 -9.55 1.86 -5.89
N GLY A 121 -10.30 0.96 -5.23
CA GLY A 121 -10.18 0.69 -3.81
C GLY A 121 -10.82 1.77 -2.92
N PRO A 122 -10.68 1.65 -1.58
CA PRO A 122 -11.34 2.53 -0.63
C PRO A 122 -10.99 4.01 -0.83
N GLY A 123 -12.01 4.80 -1.20
CA GLY A 123 -11.85 6.24 -1.50
C GLY A 123 -10.95 6.51 -2.71
N GLY A 124 -10.91 5.59 -3.68
CA GLY A 124 -10.20 5.77 -4.94
C GLY A 124 -8.67 5.86 -4.82
N ILE A 125 -8.09 5.29 -3.76
CA ILE A 125 -6.68 5.49 -3.43
C ILE A 125 -5.70 5.05 -4.54
N MET A 126 -6.08 4.05 -5.35
CA MET A 126 -5.28 3.58 -6.50
C MET A 126 -5.44 4.44 -7.75
N ARG A 127 -6.47 5.30 -7.83
CA ARG A 127 -6.81 6.04 -9.05
C ARG A 127 -5.69 6.97 -9.52
N PRO A 128 -5.03 7.75 -8.63
CA PRO A 128 -3.88 8.54 -9.03
C PRO A 128 -2.69 7.70 -9.50
N LEU A 129 -2.46 6.54 -8.89
CA LEU A 129 -1.37 5.64 -9.29
C LEU A 129 -1.60 5.05 -10.67
N VAL A 130 -2.84 4.69 -11.00
CA VAL A 130 -3.21 4.22 -12.35
C VAL A 130 -3.06 5.35 -13.38
N ALA A 131 -3.48 6.58 -13.05
CA ALA A 131 -3.30 7.74 -13.92
C ALA A 131 -1.80 8.02 -14.22
N TYR A 132 -0.95 7.98 -13.19
CA TYR A 132 0.49 8.11 -13.39
C TYR A 132 1.08 6.93 -14.17
N LYS A 133 0.63 5.70 -13.94
CA LYS A 133 1.07 4.53 -14.70
C LYS A 133 0.76 4.69 -16.20
N MET A 134 -0.45 5.12 -16.56
CA MET A 134 -0.82 5.39 -17.95
C MET A 134 0.14 6.36 -18.65
N LEU A 135 0.59 7.41 -17.94
CA LEU A 135 1.59 8.35 -18.46
C LEU A 135 3.00 7.77 -18.50
N CYS A 136 3.38 6.99 -17.48
CA CYS A 136 4.65 6.28 -17.43
C CYS A 136 4.78 5.26 -18.57
N ASP A 137 3.73 4.50 -18.86
CA ASP A 137 3.75 3.48 -19.92
C ASP A 137 4.00 4.12 -21.30
N ILE A 138 3.41 5.30 -21.56
CA ILE A 138 3.73 6.09 -22.76
C ILE A 138 5.18 6.57 -22.74
N ALA A 139 5.64 7.13 -21.62
CA ALA A 139 6.98 7.69 -21.50
C ALA A 139 8.08 6.62 -21.63
N LEU A 140 7.85 5.43 -21.08
CA LEU A 140 8.77 4.30 -21.09
C LEU A 140 8.84 3.66 -22.46
N ASP A 141 7.70 3.41 -23.11
CA ASP A 141 7.62 2.87 -24.48
C ASP A 141 8.42 3.72 -25.47
N GLU A 142 8.40 5.05 -25.34
CA GLU A 142 9.25 5.92 -26.14
C GLU A 142 10.74 5.83 -25.75
N SER A 143 11.05 5.84 -24.44
CA SER A 143 12.44 5.85 -23.97
C SER A 143 13.19 4.54 -24.23
N GLU A 144 12.46 3.42 -24.33
CA GLU A 144 13.00 2.08 -24.55
C GLU A 144 13.01 1.70 -26.05
N GLY A 145 12.65 2.62 -26.95
CA GLY A 145 12.64 2.37 -28.40
C GLY A 145 11.48 1.49 -28.86
N GLY A 146 10.40 1.45 -28.08
CA GLY A 146 9.17 0.73 -28.39
C GLY A 146 8.40 1.33 -29.58
N VAL A 147 7.37 0.60 -30.03
CA VAL A 147 6.64 0.89 -31.27
C VAL A 147 5.57 1.99 -31.08
N GLY A 148 5.54 2.65 -29.92
CA GLY A 148 4.57 3.69 -29.58
C GLY A 148 3.16 3.13 -29.38
N ASN A 149 3.04 1.90 -28.88
CA ASN A 149 1.75 1.23 -28.73
C ASN A 149 0.87 1.95 -27.72
N TYR A 150 1.42 2.36 -26.57
CA TYR A 150 0.65 3.11 -25.57
C TYR A 150 0.28 4.50 -26.06
N PHE A 151 1.15 5.13 -26.84
CA PHE A 151 0.84 6.42 -27.44
C PHE A 151 -0.32 6.35 -28.43
N LYS A 152 -0.35 5.32 -29.28
CA LYS A 152 -1.47 5.09 -30.21
C LYS A 152 -2.81 4.91 -29.48
N LEU A 153 -2.81 4.23 -28.33
CA LEU A 153 -4.01 4.10 -27.49
C LEU A 153 -4.46 5.45 -26.94
N PHE A 154 -3.53 6.28 -26.49
CA PHE A 154 -3.86 7.64 -26.05
C PHE A 154 -4.43 8.49 -27.19
N GLU A 155 -3.88 8.36 -28.40
CA GLU A 155 -4.39 9.07 -29.58
C GLU A 155 -5.80 8.62 -29.95
N SER A 156 -6.10 7.32 -29.86
CA SER A 156 -7.43 6.77 -30.12
C SER A 156 -8.41 6.89 -28.96
N ALA A 157 -7.94 7.18 -27.74
CA ALA A 157 -8.79 7.29 -26.56
C ALA A 157 -9.81 8.43 -26.68
N ASP A 158 -11.01 8.23 -26.13
CA ASP A 158 -12.05 9.26 -26.11
C ASP A 158 -11.64 10.48 -25.28
N GLN A 159 -12.19 11.64 -25.65
CA GLN A 159 -11.96 12.91 -24.94
C GLN A 159 -12.34 12.82 -23.46
N THR A 160 -13.36 12.02 -23.13
CA THR A 160 -13.82 11.79 -21.75
C THR A 160 -12.76 11.10 -20.91
N THR A 161 -12.12 10.05 -21.43
CA THR A 161 -11.02 9.33 -20.78
C THR A 161 -9.83 10.25 -20.54
N VAL A 162 -9.42 11.03 -21.55
CA VAL A 162 -8.32 12.00 -21.41
C VAL A 162 -8.67 13.11 -20.41
N THR A 163 -9.93 13.56 -20.37
CA THR A 163 -10.39 14.55 -19.39
C THR A 163 -10.37 14.00 -17.97
N ALA A 164 -10.79 12.75 -17.77
CA ALA A 164 -10.71 12.09 -16.47
C ALA A 164 -9.25 11.96 -16.01
N LEU A 165 -8.36 11.52 -16.90
CA LEU A 165 -6.92 11.46 -16.64
C LEU A 165 -6.37 12.84 -16.21
N CYS A 166 -6.60 13.88 -17.01
CA CYS A 166 -6.12 15.23 -16.70
C CYS A 166 -6.67 15.75 -15.38
N ARG A 167 -7.95 15.50 -15.06
CA ARG A 167 -8.55 15.90 -13.77
C ARG A 167 -7.85 15.23 -12.59
N ILE A 168 -7.53 13.94 -12.70
CA ILE A 168 -6.82 13.21 -11.63
C ILE A 168 -5.41 13.79 -11.43
N ILE A 169 -4.70 13.99 -12.53
CA ILE A 169 -3.34 14.54 -12.54
C ILE A 169 -3.33 15.97 -11.95
N ASP A 170 -4.29 16.81 -12.31
CA ASP A 170 -4.46 18.15 -11.74
C ASP A 170 -4.75 18.12 -10.23
N LEU A 171 -5.65 17.24 -9.77
CA LEU A 171 -5.94 17.05 -8.35
C LEU A 171 -4.73 16.55 -7.53
N THR A 172 -3.76 15.91 -8.18
CA THR A 172 -2.48 15.54 -7.56
C THR A 172 -1.43 16.64 -7.58
N GLY A 173 -1.78 17.85 -8.05
CA GLY A 173 -0.91 19.02 -8.08
C GLY A 173 -0.11 19.19 -9.37
N GLU A 174 -0.46 18.47 -10.44
CA GLU A 174 0.28 18.47 -11.72
C GLU A 174 -0.47 19.25 -12.82
N GLY A 175 -1.01 20.43 -12.49
CA GLY A 175 -1.89 21.18 -13.38
C GLY A 175 -1.24 21.65 -14.69
N GLU A 176 0.09 21.85 -14.73
CA GLU A 176 0.81 22.14 -15.98
C GLU A 176 0.83 20.94 -16.91
N MET A 177 1.08 19.74 -16.37
CA MET A 177 1.08 18.52 -17.16
C MET A 177 -0.32 18.18 -17.66
N ALA A 178 -1.34 18.31 -16.81
CA ALA A 178 -2.74 18.13 -17.20
C ALA A 178 -3.12 19.08 -18.35
N ARG A 179 -2.70 20.35 -18.28
CA ARG A 179 -2.91 21.33 -19.37
C ARG A 179 -2.15 20.95 -20.63
N ALA A 180 -0.91 20.47 -20.53
CA ALA A 180 -0.12 20.04 -21.69
C ALA A 180 -0.78 18.85 -22.41
N ILE A 181 -1.20 17.82 -21.67
CA ILE A 181 -1.92 16.65 -22.20
C ILE A 181 -3.22 17.10 -22.89
N MET A 182 -4.01 17.95 -22.22
CA MET A 182 -5.28 18.42 -22.75
C MET A 182 -5.12 19.30 -24.00
N ASN A 183 -4.13 20.19 -24.01
CA ASN A 183 -3.82 21.01 -25.17
C ASN A 183 -3.43 20.14 -26.38
N TYR A 184 -2.61 19.11 -26.18
CA TYR A 184 -2.27 18.17 -27.26
C TYR A 184 -3.53 17.49 -27.81
N LYS A 185 -4.39 16.96 -26.94
CA LYS A 185 -5.58 16.23 -27.38
C LYS A 185 -6.59 17.10 -28.13
N THR A 186 -6.75 18.36 -27.71
CA THR A 186 -7.79 19.27 -28.26
C THR A 186 -7.33 20.07 -29.48
N LYS A 187 -6.09 20.57 -29.47
CA LYS A 187 -5.55 21.43 -30.53
C LYS A 187 -4.72 20.65 -31.55
N GLY A 188 -4.44 19.38 -31.26
CA GLY A 188 -3.44 18.61 -31.97
C GLY A 188 -2.02 19.09 -31.67
N GLY A 189 -1.05 18.39 -32.22
CA GLY A 189 0.37 18.71 -32.09
C GLY A 189 1.19 17.66 -32.81
N LEU A 190 2.50 17.90 -32.94
CA LEU A 190 3.39 16.88 -33.49
C LEU A 190 3.53 15.73 -32.48
N PRO A 191 3.13 14.49 -32.83
CA PRO A 191 3.23 13.33 -31.94
C PRO A 191 4.61 13.15 -31.31
N ALA A 192 5.67 13.37 -32.10
CA ALA A 192 7.05 13.25 -31.64
C ALA A 192 7.40 14.24 -30.52
N ASN A 193 6.88 15.46 -30.56
CA ASN A 193 7.16 16.48 -29.53
C ASN A 193 6.50 16.12 -28.20
N PHE A 194 5.26 15.64 -28.25
CA PHE A 194 4.52 15.27 -27.04
C PHE A 194 5.06 13.98 -26.42
N ARG A 195 5.45 12.99 -27.24
CA ARG A 195 6.16 11.80 -26.78
C ARG A 195 7.48 12.15 -26.10
N ARG A 196 8.29 13.02 -26.72
CA ARG A 196 9.55 13.49 -26.12
C ARG A 196 9.32 14.25 -24.82
N TYR A 197 8.25 15.04 -24.72
CA TYR A 197 7.86 15.71 -23.48
C TYR A 197 7.58 14.70 -22.35
N LEU A 198 6.79 13.66 -22.61
CA LEU A 198 6.51 12.62 -21.61
C LEU A 198 7.77 11.82 -21.25
N GLY A 199 8.57 11.43 -22.25
CA GLY A 199 9.85 10.74 -22.04
C GLY A 199 10.83 11.56 -21.18
N ALA A 200 10.94 12.87 -21.42
CA ALA A 200 11.78 13.77 -20.62
C ALA A 200 11.31 13.89 -19.16
N ASN A 201 10.00 13.72 -18.91
CA ASN A 201 9.40 13.76 -17.59
C ASN A 201 9.25 12.38 -16.93
N SER A 202 9.74 11.31 -17.55
CA SER A 202 9.62 9.93 -17.04
C SER A 202 10.10 9.79 -15.59
N LYS A 203 11.34 10.20 -15.28
CA LYS A 203 11.89 10.15 -13.92
C LYS A 203 11.07 10.92 -12.90
N TYR A 204 10.49 12.05 -13.32
CA TYR A 204 9.61 12.85 -12.47
C TYR A 204 8.33 12.08 -12.14
N LEU A 205 7.65 11.53 -13.14
CA LEU A 205 6.44 10.71 -12.97
C LEU A 205 6.70 9.50 -12.06
N GLN A 206 7.82 8.81 -12.26
CA GLN A 206 8.26 7.70 -11.41
C GLN A 206 8.43 8.13 -9.96
N GLY A 207 9.08 9.27 -9.73
CA GLY A 207 9.24 9.87 -8.41
C GLY A 207 7.91 10.23 -7.76
N ARG A 208 6.94 10.77 -8.52
CA ARG A 208 5.59 11.09 -8.03
C ARG A 208 4.82 9.85 -7.59
N MET A 209 4.86 8.75 -8.35
CA MET A 209 4.25 7.48 -7.95
C MET A 209 4.84 6.97 -6.64
N LEU A 210 6.17 6.97 -6.54
CA LEU A 210 6.87 6.54 -5.33
C LEU A 210 6.53 7.40 -4.12
N ALA A 211 6.53 8.73 -4.28
CA ALA A 211 6.18 9.68 -3.23
C ALA A 211 4.73 9.51 -2.76
N TYR A 212 3.79 9.31 -3.69
CA TYR A 212 2.39 9.10 -3.37
C TYR A 212 2.19 7.83 -2.53
N VAL A 213 2.77 6.70 -2.94
CA VAL A 213 2.66 5.45 -2.16
C VAL A 213 3.28 5.61 -0.78
N LYS A 214 4.47 6.24 -0.68
CA LYS A 214 5.13 6.49 0.62
C LYS A 214 4.29 7.38 1.54
N HIS A 215 3.67 8.43 1.00
CA HIS A 215 2.85 9.34 1.78
C HIS A 215 1.56 8.68 2.29
N TYR A 216 0.95 7.80 1.49
CA TYR A 216 -0.31 7.14 1.82
C TYR A 216 -0.14 5.66 2.21
N ILE A 217 1.05 5.24 2.65
CA ILE A 217 1.36 3.81 2.84
C ILE A 217 0.38 3.10 3.77
N GLU A 218 -0.06 3.80 4.82
CA GLU A 218 -1.03 3.33 5.82
C GLU A 218 -2.42 3.04 5.24
N ARG A 219 -2.76 3.58 4.06
CA ARG A 219 -4.05 3.35 3.39
C ARG A 219 -4.07 2.10 2.51
N PHE A 220 -2.93 1.40 2.40
CA PHE A 220 -2.78 0.18 1.58
C PHE A 220 -2.68 -1.11 2.40
N TYR A 221 -3.02 -1.06 3.69
CA TYR A 221 -3.23 -2.25 4.52
C TYR A 221 -4.62 -2.86 4.32
#